data_AF-A0A7C1GFK3-F1
#
_entry.id   AF-A0A7C1GFK3-F1
#
_cell.length_a   1.000
_cell.length_b   1.000
_cell.length_c   1.000
_cell.angle_alpha   90.00
_cell.angle_beta   90.00
_cell.angle_gamma   90.00
#
_symmetry.space_group_name_H-M   'P 1'
#
loop_
_entity.id
_entity.type
_entity.pdbx_description
1 polymer ?
#
loop_
_entity_poly.entity_id
_entity_poly.type
_entity_poly.pdbx_seq_one_letter_code
_entity_poly.pdbx_strand_id
1 'polypeptide(L)' 'RMVKAEDVYFVTGSDVMGPMGDELVAVKGKARAETFMKEHHGKKMLSFDEVTPADIPGGMMKMKGMKMKGKKMNGM' A
#
# COMPACT_ATOMS: atom_id res chain seq x y z
N ARG A 1 7.06 -19.91 -11.83
CA ARG A 1 7.98 -20.51 -10.81
C ARG A 1 7.40 -20.22 -9.44
N MET A 2 7.27 -21.21 -8.57
CA MET A 2 6.75 -21.02 -7.21
C MET A 2 7.83 -20.47 -6.28
N VAL A 3 7.41 -19.73 -5.25
CA VAL A 3 8.26 -19.12 -4.22
C VAL A 3 7.58 -19.26 -2.86
N LYS A 4 8.37 -19.30 -1.78
CA LYS A 4 7.83 -19.20 -0.42
C LYS A 4 7.44 -17.76 -0.14
N ALA A 5 6.36 -17.56 0.62
CA ALA A 5 5.87 -16.23 0.96
C ALA A 5 6.87 -15.43 1.82
N GLU A 6 7.56 -16.12 2.73
CA GLU A 6 8.62 -15.61 3.62
C GLU A 6 9.79 -14.97 2.84
N ASP A 7 10.04 -15.48 1.63
CA ASP A 7 11.12 -15.00 0.76
C ASP A 7 10.68 -13.81 -0.12
N VAL A 8 9.44 -13.32 0.03
CA VAL A 8 8.86 -12.27 -0.82
C VAL A 8 8.58 -11.02 0.01
N TYR A 9 9.00 -9.89 -0.54
CA TYR A 9 8.73 -8.57 0.00
C TYR A 9 7.81 -7.82 -0.95
N PHE A 10 6.90 -7.03 -0.41
CA PHE A 10 5.92 -6.25 -1.13
C PHE A 10 6.28 -4.78 -1.00
N VAL A 11 6.46 -4.11 -2.14
CA VAL A 11 6.74 -2.68 -2.19
C VAL A 11 5.49 -1.93 -2.63
N THR A 12 5.13 -0.87 -1.91
CA THR A 12 4.01 0.03 -2.28
C THR A 12 4.49 1.45 -2.50
N GLY A 13 3.77 2.17 -3.36
CA GLY A 13 4.04 3.56 -3.70
C GLY A 13 5.29 3.76 -4.56
N SER A 14 5.70 2.74 -5.33
CA SER A 14 6.71 2.86 -6.38
C SER A 14 6.16 3.56 -7.62
N ASP A 15 7.04 3.92 -8.55
CA ASP A 15 6.69 4.42 -9.88
C ASP A 15 6.31 3.30 -10.88
N VAL A 16 6.49 2.04 -10.51
CA VAL A 16 5.99 0.87 -11.25
C VAL A 16 4.49 0.72 -10.99
N MET A 17 3.70 0.82 -12.05
CA MET A 17 2.24 0.69 -12.02
C MET A 17 1.77 -0.61 -12.67
N GLY A 18 0.76 -1.23 -12.06
CA GLY A 18 0.03 -2.35 -12.62
C GLY A 18 -1.11 -1.90 -13.54
N PRO A 19 -1.89 -2.85 -14.10
CA PRO A 19 -3.04 -2.54 -14.94
C PRO A 19 -4.14 -1.76 -14.20
N MET A 20 -4.15 -1.81 -12.86
CA MET A 20 -5.09 -1.10 -11.98
C MET A 20 -4.50 0.20 -11.38
N GLY A 21 -3.30 0.60 -11.80
CA GLY A 21 -2.57 1.74 -11.24
C GLY A 21 -1.62 1.33 -10.12
N ASP A 22 -1.63 2.08 -9.01
CA ASP A 22 -0.81 1.79 -7.84
C ASP A 22 -1.12 0.38 -7.30
N GLU A 23 -0.08 -0.43 -7.10
CA GLU A 23 -0.22 -1.80 -6.59
C GLU A 23 0.93 -2.20 -5.66
N LEU A 24 0.81 -3.38 -5.05
CA LEU A 24 1.89 -4.01 -4.28
C LEU A 24 2.79 -4.81 -5.22
N VAL A 25 4.03 -4.38 -5.39
CA VAL A 25 5.01 -5.09 -6.22
C VAL A 25 5.71 -6.17 -5.41
N ALA A 26 5.48 -7.43 -5.76
CA ALA A 26 6.12 -8.58 -5.12
C ALA A 26 7.55 -8.79 -5.66
N VAL A 27 8.54 -8.73 -4.77
CA VAL A 27 9.96 -8.90 -5.08
C VAL A 27 10.54 -10.02 -4.23
N LYS A 28 11.12 -11.03 -4.90
CA LYS A 28 11.76 -12.15 -4.19
C LYS A 28 13.12 -11.72 -3.63
N GLY A 29 13.26 -11.83 -2.31
CA GLY A 29 14.49 -11.63 -1.55
C GLY A 29 14.72 -10.17 -1.14
N LYS A 30 15.16 -9.99 0.11
CA LYS A 30 15.30 -8.66 0.74
C LYS A 30 16.22 -7.73 -0.05
N ALA A 31 17.41 -8.20 -0.43
CA ALA A 31 18.39 -7.39 -1.15
C ALA A 31 17.83 -6.86 -2.49
N ARG A 32 17.04 -7.67 -3.21
CA ARG A 32 16.40 -7.23 -4.46
C ARG A 32 15.28 -6.23 -4.19
N ALA A 33 14.51 -6.42 -3.13
CA ALA A 33 13.49 -5.46 -2.73
C ALA A 33 14.11 -4.11 -2.33
N GLU A 34 15.26 -4.12 -1.67
CA GLU A 34 16.00 -2.90 -1.32
C GLU A 34 16.54 -2.17 -2.56
N THR A 35 17.04 -2.91 -3.54
CA THR A 35 17.40 -2.33 -4.85
C THR A 35 16.18 -1.75 -5.55
N PHE A 36 15.08 -2.50 -5.61
CA PHE A 36 13.82 -2.05 -6.22
C PHE A 36 13.31 -0.76 -5.59
N MET A 37 13.32 -0.65 -4.26
CA MET A 37 12.94 0.58 -3.55
C MET A 37 13.73 1.81 -4.02
N LYS A 38 15.04 1.64 -4.26
CA LYS A 38 15.92 2.74 -4.71
C LYS A 38 15.69 3.10 -6.16
N GLU A 39 15.54 2.11 -7.03
CA GLU A 39 15.40 2.30 -8.48
C GLU A 39 14.00 2.80 -8.88
N HIS A 40 12.98 2.42 -8.11
CA HIS A 40 11.58 2.70 -8.40
C HIS A 40 10.89 3.60 -7.37
N HIS A 41 11.67 4.30 -6.56
CA HIS A 41 11.19 5.28 -5.58
C HIS A 41 10.11 4.72 -4.64
N GLY A 42 10.25 3.45 -4.25
CA GLY A 42 9.30 2.77 -3.37
C GLY A 42 9.19 3.48 -2.02
N LYS A 43 7.98 3.57 -1.47
CA LYS A 43 7.72 4.30 -0.21
C LYS A 43 7.76 3.40 1.01
N LYS A 44 7.33 2.15 0.86
CA LYS A 44 7.25 1.19 1.96
C LYS A 44 7.51 -0.21 1.43
N MET A 45 8.30 -0.97 2.18
CA MET A 45 8.55 -2.39 1.97
C MET A 45 7.93 -3.17 3.12
N LEU A 46 7.28 -4.29 2.81
CA LEU A 46 6.56 -5.15 3.75
C LEU A 46 6.98 -6.61 3.50
N SER A 47 7.20 -7.38 4.56
CA SER A 47 7.20 -8.84 4.47
C SER A 47 5.77 -9.37 4.35
N PHE A 48 5.61 -10.66 4.02
CA PHE A 48 4.30 -11.27 3.83
C PHE A 48 3.35 -11.09 5.03
N ASP A 49 3.84 -11.30 6.25
CA ASP A 49 3.04 -11.20 7.48
C ASP A 49 2.69 -9.76 7.86
N GLU A 50 3.37 -8.76 7.29
CA GLU A 50 3.13 -7.34 7.58
C GLU A 50 2.09 -6.71 6.64
N VAL A 51 1.69 -7.40 5.57
CA VAL A 51 0.70 -6.87 4.62
C VAL A 51 -0.67 -6.82 5.27
N THR A 52 -1.25 -5.63 5.36
CA THR A 52 -2.62 -5.43 5.84
C THR A 52 -3.53 -4.89 4.74
N PRO A 53 -4.87 -4.98 4.88
CA PRO A 53 -5.80 -4.36 3.93
C PRO A 53 -5.58 -2.85 3.75
N ALA A 54 -4.98 -2.18 4.72
CA ALA A 54 -4.68 -0.75 4.64
C ALA A 54 -3.48 -0.43 3.73
N ASP A 55 -2.67 -1.42 3.38
CA ASP A 55 -1.50 -1.28 2.50
C ASP A 55 -1.85 -1.49 1.01
N ILE A 56 -3.05 -1.99 0.72
CA ILE A 56 -3.53 -2.30 -0.64
C ILE A 56 -4.17 -1.05 -1.25
N PRO A 57 -3.59 -0.46 -2.31
CA PRO A 57 -4.19 0.69 -2.99
C PRO A 57 -5.53 0.30 -3.62
N GLY A 58 -6.54 1.17 -3.50
CA GLY A 58 -7.90 0.89 -3.98
C GLY A 58 -8.69 -0.15 -3.13
N GLY A 59 -8.05 -0.76 -2.14
CA GLY A 59 -8.69 -1.56 -1.10
C GLY A 59 -9.50 -0.70 -0.11
N MET A 60 -10.07 -1.36 0.90
CA MET A 60 -11.01 -0.80 1.88
C MET A 60 -10.68 0.65 2.27
N MET A 61 -11.44 1.57 1.68
CA MET A 61 -11.30 3.02 1.89
C MET A 61 -11.23 3.27 3.39
N LYS A 62 -10.12 3.83 3.90
CA LYS A 62 -10.12 4.36 5.26
C LYS A 62 -11.21 5.41 5.29
N MET A 63 -12.32 5.09 5.96
CA MET A 63 -13.42 6.00 6.24
C MET A 63 -12.86 7.06 7.21
N LYS A 64 -12.05 7.97 6.67
CA LYS A 64 -11.53 9.12 7.40
C LYS A 64 -12.76 9.97 7.69
N GLY A 65 -13.21 9.89 8.95
CA GLY A 65 -14.53 10.32 9.38
C GLY A 65 -15.03 11.53 8.61
N MET A 66 -16.19 11.37 7.95
CA MET A 66 -17.02 12.49 7.58
C MET A 66 -17.21 13.33 8.85
N LYS A 67 -16.46 14.41 8.99
CA LYS A 67 -16.83 15.48 9.92
C LYS A 67 -18.15 16.01 9.39
N MET A 68 -19.25 15.53 9.96
CA MET A 68 -20.52 16.23 9.89
C MET A 68 -20.24 17.64 10.40
N LYS A 69 -20.17 18.61 9.50
CA LYS A 69 -20.31 20.01 9.89
C LYS A 69 -21.72 20.10 10.45
N GLY A 70 -21.82 20.04 11.78
CA GLY A 70 -23.03 20.41 12.50
C GLY A 70 -23.41 21.82 12.06
N LYS A 71 -24.32 21.90 11.10
CA LYS A 71 -24.97 23.12 10.69
C LYS A 71 -25.79 23.52 11.91
N LYS A 72 -25.27 24.43 12.73
CA LYS A 72 -26.09 25.10 13.75
C LYS A 72 -27.18 25.83 12.99
N MET A 73 -28.36 25.21 12.91
CA MET A 73 -29.58 25.81 12.42
C MET A 73 -30.32 26.36 13.63
N ASN A 74 -30.34 27.69 13.70
CA ASN A 74 -31.34 28.62 14.24
C ASN A 74 -32.12 28.28 15.52
N GLY A 75 -32.05 29.22 16.46
CA GLY A 75 -33.16 30.13 16.76
C GLY A 75 -34.40 29.57 17.50
N MET A 76 -34.53 29.97 18.76
CA MET A 76 -35.74 30.54 19.39
C MET A 76 -35.35 31.16 20.74
#